data_AF-A0A536H186-F1
#
_entry.id   AF-A0A536H186-F1
#
_cell.length_a   1.000
_cell.length_b   1.000
_cell.length_c   1.000
_cell.angle_alpha   90.00
_cell.angle_beta   90.00
_cell.angle_gamma   90.00
#
_symmetry.space_group_name_H-M   'P 1'
#
loop_
_entity.id
_entity.type
_entity.pdbx_description
1 polymer ?
#
loop_
_entity_poly.entity_id
_entity_poly.type
_entity_poly.pdbx_seq_one_letter_code
_entity_poly.pdbx_strand_id
1 'polypeptide(L)'
;MNGINLGPKARRIVRFAARLINPLVLAIAGRRWMPILGVLHHQGRQSGRMYATPLGMRPLGNTFVMPRTFGKNAAWYLNVKAAGWCVVTYKGHDYKLIDPEVVDYATAAPAFPRYELLQFRLVGINEYLRMTQAPDQSKADKEQSPMSQASIASKTSAPRNLGVALIVIAFAQLMVVLDTTIVNVALPSIQRALRFSSTDLEWVVNAYSLAFGGLLLLGGRAGDLFGRRRMFVGGVLFFAAGSFAGGLATSSTWLIIARVVQGAGAAIVAPTALSLIADTFKEGAARNRALGIYAGAAGSGGAIGLILGGLITNYVSWRWVMFVNVPIALLLAVAAPRVLAASAGRSGRLDLPGAISVTGGMTLLVYGLSRAATHDWNDAITVAALGFGASLLVLFLIIELRSKQPLMPLSLFSNRNRSGAYALRMVAGAMTLAVLFFLTQIVQNVLGYSPLKAGFAFLPLGVGVVIAATVTSRIIGRIGPRVPIALGAIVVAGGLLWLSRIGDHATYVSDIFGPLAILSIGLGLIFLPTTLIAVSGAAQHERGLASAVLNVSQQLGGSIGLAVLGTVAANVTKSNLVNVRPTHAAISHAETIGFATAFEIGTLIALAGFAIALLFIRARSQKTAAEALPEAA
;
A
#
# COMPACT_ATOMS: atom_id res chain seq x y z
N MET A 1 -7.65 -10.92 54.57
CA MET A 1 -9.07 -10.52 54.73
C MET A 1 -9.89 -11.14 53.62
N ASN A 2 -10.89 -11.94 54.03
CA ASN A 2 -12.05 -12.52 53.34
C ASN A 2 -11.94 -12.87 51.84
N GLY A 3 -11.54 -14.12 51.56
CA GLY A 3 -11.59 -14.71 50.22
C GLY A 3 -13.02 -15.12 49.84
N ILE A 4 -13.51 -14.61 48.71
CA ILE A 4 -14.82 -14.95 48.15
C ILE A 4 -14.82 -16.43 47.75
N ASN A 5 -15.61 -17.26 48.46
CA ASN A 5 -15.70 -18.69 48.18
C ASN A 5 -16.77 -18.96 47.11
N LEU A 6 -16.35 -18.98 45.84
CA LEU A 6 -17.26 -19.23 44.72
C LEU A 6 -17.69 -20.71 44.67
N GLY A 7 -19.00 -20.93 44.74
CA GLY A 7 -19.62 -22.26 44.67
C GLY A 7 -19.39 -23.01 43.35
N PRO A 8 -19.68 -24.32 43.29
CA PRO A 8 -19.31 -25.20 42.18
C PRO A 8 -19.95 -24.80 40.83
N LYS A 9 -21.17 -24.24 40.83
CA LYS A 9 -21.82 -23.69 39.63
C LYS A 9 -21.12 -22.41 39.15
N ALA A 10 -20.73 -21.51 40.05
CA ALA A 10 -19.97 -20.30 39.71
C ALA A 10 -18.58 -20.64 39.16
N ARG A 11 -17.87 -21.65 39.72
CA ARG A 11 -16.60 -22.14 39.16
C ARG A 11 -16.75 -22.75 37.77
N ARG A 12 -17.93 -23.26 37.42
CA ARG A 12 -18.22 -23.83 36.09
C ARG A 12 -18.49 -22.72 35.07
N ILE A 13 -19.23 -21.68 35.47
CA ILE A 13 -19.47 -20.47 34.67
C ILE A 13 -18.18 -19.68 34.45
N VAL A 14 -17.36 -19.50 35.48
CA VAL A 14 -16.04 -18.84 35.37
C VAL A 14 -15.10 -19.64 34.46
N ARG A 15 -15.11 -20.98 34.52
CA ARG A 15 -14.31 -21.81 33.59
C ARG A 15 -14.83 -21.77 32.16
N PHE A 16 -16.14 -21.68 31.96
CA PHE A 16 -16.75 -21.54 30.64
C PHE A 16 -16.46 -20.15 30.03
N ALA A 17 -16.65 -19.09 30.81
CA ALA A 17 -16.27 -17.73 30.45
C ALA A 17 -14.76 -17.64 30.17
N ALA A 18 -13.91 -18.25 30.99
CA ALA A 18 -12.46 -18.31 30.75
C ALA A 18 -12.09 -19.10 29.49
N ARG A 19 -12.84 -20.14 29.09
CA ARG A 19 -12.60 -20.87 27.82
C ARG A 19 -12.98 -20.06 26.58
N LEU A 20 -13.95 -19.16 26.69
CA LEU A 20 -14.39 -18.29 25.59
C LEU A 20 -13.54 -17.00 25.53
N ILE A 21 -13.20 -16.46 26.70
CA ILE A 21 -12.43 -15.24 26.87
C ILE A 21 -10.93 -15.50 26.69
N ASN A 22 -10.34 -16.61 27.15
CA ASN A 22 -8.90 -16.84 26.99
C ASN A 22 -8.41 -16.86 25.54
N PRO A 23 -9.04 -17.51 24.54
CA PRO A 23 -8.54 -17.44 23.17
C PRO A 23 -8.71 -16.05 22.56
N LEU A 24 -9.77 -15.31 22.92
CA LEU A 24 -9.99 -13.92 22.51
C LEU A 24 -9.01 -12.95 23.20
N VAL A 25 -8.73 -13.16 24.48
CA VAL A 25 -7.74 -12.40 25.25
C VAL A 25 -6.34 -12.82 24.84
N LEU A 26 -6.05 -14.05 24.45
CA LEU A 26 -4.75 -14.43 23.88
C LEU A 26 -4.59 -13.85 22.45
N ALA A 27 -5.66 -13.73 21.67
CA ALA A 27 -5.64 -13.08 20.35
C ALA A 27 -5.55 -11.55 20.43
N ILE A 28 -6.17 -10.92 21.45
CA ILE A 28 -6.20 -9.46 21.66
C ILE A 28 -5.01 -8.99 22.54
N ALA A 29 -4.66 -9.74 23.58
CA ALA A 29 -3.56 -9.45 24.51
C ALA A 29 -2.21 -10.01 24.06
N GLY A 30 -2.17 -11.05 23.21
CA GLY A 30 -0.96 -11.76 22.77
C GLY A 30 0.07 -10.97 21.96
N ARG A 31 -0.11 -9.66 21.77
CA ARG A 31 0.97 -8.77 21.28
C ARG A 31 1.07 -7.42 21.98
N ARG A 32 0.16 -7.06 22.89
CA ARG A 32 0.08 -5.69 23.40
C ARG A 32 0.20 -5.57 24.92
N TRP A 33 0.07 -6.67 25.67
CA TRP A 33 -0.03 -6.60 27.15
C TRP A 33 0.91 -7.53 27.94
N MET A 34 1.74 -8.37 27.29
CA MET A 34 2.94 -8.96 27.91
C MET A 34 4.16 -8.35 27.21
N PRO A 35 4.62 -7.15 27.61
CA PRO A 35 5.51 -6.34 26.78
C PRO A 35 6.95 -6.86 26.74
N ILE A 36 7.27 -7.97 27.43
CA ILE A 36 8.65 -8.37 27.66
C ILE A 36 8.78 -9.89 27.70
N LEU A 37 8.95 -10.48 26.51
CA LEU A 37 9.52 -11.81 26.32
C LEU A 37 11.03 -11.68 26.12
N GLY A 38 11.80 -12.44 26.87
CA GLY A 38 13.18 -12.75 26.52
C GLY A 38 13.27 -14.18 25.99
N VAL A 39 14.35 -14.48 25.27
CA VAL A 39 14.67 -15.86 24.86
C VAL A 39 15.74 -16.39 25.80
N LEU A 40 15.40 -17.43 26.55
CA LEU A 40 16.34 -18.13 27.43
C LEU A 40 16.99 -19.26 26.64
N HIS A 41 18.31 -19.16 26.46
CA HIS A 41 19.16 -20.17 25.87
C HIS A 41 19.80 -21.03 26.97
N HIS A 42 19.45 -22.32 27.03
CA HIS A 42 19.89 -23.26 28.07
C HIS A 42 20.38 -24.57 27.46
N GLN A 43 21.31 -25.23 28.14
CA GLN A 43 21.88 -26.50 27.70
C GLN A 43 21.04 -27.67 28.23
N GLY A 44 20.63 -28.57 27.35
CA GLY A 44 19.89 -29.77 27.73
C GLY A 44 20.73 -30.73 28.55
N ARG A 45 20.27 -31.07 29.76
CA ARG A 45 21.01 -31.94 30.69
C ARG A 45 21.28 -33.36 30.16
N GLN A 46 20.43 -33.89 29.28
CA GLN A 46 20.55 -35.23 28.69
C GLN A 46 21.19 -35.22 27.29
N SER A 47 20.99 -34.15 26.52
CA SER A 47 21.40 -34.09 25.12
C SER A 47 22.66 -33.24 24.88
N GLY A 48 23.07 -32.41 25.86
CA GLY A 48 24.17 -31.46 25.72
C GLY A 48 23.92 -30.32 24.72
N ARG A 49 22.79 -30.32 24.00
CA ARG A 49 22.42 -29.33 22.97
C ARG A 49 21.86 -28.06 23.60
N MET A 50 22.02 -26.94 22.90
CA MET A 50 21.40 -25.66 23.29
C MET A 50 19.94 -25.58 22.83
N TYR A 51 19.05 -25.20 23.74
CA TYR A 51 17.63 -24.98 23.51
C TYR A 51 17.26 -23.53 23.79
N ALA A 52 16.32 -22.98 23.01
CA ALA A 52 15.78 -21.64 23.19
C ALA A 52 14.34 -21.73 23.70
N THR A 53 14.06 -21.11 24.85
CA THR A 53 12.72 -21.12 25.46
C THR A 53 12.25 -19.69 25.69
N PRO A 54 11.15 -19.26 25.04
CA PRO A 54 10.60 -17.92 25.26
C PRO A 54 9.95 -17.85 26.64
N LEU A 55 10.42 -16.95 27.48
CA LEU A 55 9.92 -16.78 28.84
C LEU A 55 9.69 -15.29 29.13
N GLY A 56 8.63 -15.01 29.89
CA GLY A 56 8.46 -13.69 30.48
C GLY A 56 9.54 -13.49 31.53
N MET A 57 10.39 -12.48 31.39
CA MET A 57 11.49 -12.25 32.32
C MET A 57 11.71 -10.75 32.47
N ARG A 58 12.24 -10.31 33.61
CA ARG A 58 12.58 -8.89 33.81
C ARG A 58 13.88 -8.72 34.60
N PRO A 59 14.69 -7.72 34.24
CA PRO A 59 15.86 -7.36 35.04
C PRO A 59 15.42 -6.68 36.34
N LEU A 60 16.16 -6.97 37.42
CA LEU A 60 16.07 -6.36 38.73
C LEU A 60 17.51 -6.12 39.22
N GLY A 61 18.02 -4.91 39.04
CA GLY A 61 19.44 -4.60 39.29
C GLY A 61 20.36 -5.41 38.36
N ASN A 62 21.36 -6.08 38.94
CA ASN A 62 22.27 -6.98 38.22
C ASN A 62 21.73 -8.43 38.11
N THR A 63 20.44 -8.63 38.38
CA THR A 63 19.81 -9.95 38.33
C THR A 63 18.65 -9.97 37.35
N PHE A 64 18.28 -11.14 36.86
CA PHE A 64 17.07 -11.37 36.09
C PHE A 64 16.12 -12.26 36.89
N VAL A 65 14.84 -11.91 36.88
CA VAL A 65 13.77 -12.66 37.55
C VAL A 65 12.82 -13.23 36.52
N MET A 66 12.51 -14.53 36.65
CA MET A 66 11.68 -15.29 35.74
C MET A 66 10.61 -16.06 36.55
N PRO A 67 9.32 -16.02 36.17
CA PRO A 67 8.31 -16.84 36.81
C PRO A 67 8.58 -18.31 36.49
N ARG A 68 8.46 -19.20 37.48
CA ARG A 68 8.68 -20.63 37.28
C ARG A 68 7.45 -21.29 36.62
N THR A 69 7.22 -20.92 35.36
CA THR A 69 6.15 -21.47 34.53
C THR A 69 6.31 -22.99 34.37
N PHE A 70 5.20 -23.72 34.50
CA PHE A 70 5.11 -25.18 34.45
C PHE A 70 5.66 -25.95 35.67
N GLY A 71 5.93 -25.26 36.79
CA GLY A 71 6.25 -25.89 38.09
C GLY A 71 7.68 -26.42 38.22
N LYS A 72 7.96 -27.18 39.29
CA LYS A 72 9.31 -27.72 39.64
C LYS A 72 9.92 -28.64 38.58
N ASN A 73 9.11 -29.22 37.71
CA ASN A 73 9.54 -30.24 36.74
C ASN A 73 9.73 -29.68 35.33
N ALA A 74 9.68 -28.35 35.15
CA ALA A 74 9.85 -27.75 33.84
C ALA A 74 11.25 -28.03 33.26
N ALA A 75 11.30 -28.51 32.01
CA ALA A 75 12.55 -28.94 31.37
C ALA A 75 13.61 -27.82 31.31
N TRP A 76 13.20 -26.60 30.96
CA TRP A 76 14.09 -25.43 30.94
C TRP A 76 14.69 -25.14 32.32
N TYR A 77 13.90 -25.23 33.39
CA TYR A 77 14.36 -24.97 34.75
C TYR A 77 15.35 -26.03 35.22
N LEU A 78 15.06 -27.31 34.98
CA LEU A 78 15.96 -28.41 35.34
C LEU A 78 17.28 -28.34 34.57
N ASN A 79 17.25 -27.90 33.31
CA ASN A 79 18.43 -27.69 32.48
C ASN A 79 19.30 -26.53 33.01
N VAL A 80 18.69 -25.38 33.29
CA VAL A 80 19.39 -24.22 33.86
C VAL A 80 19.97 -24.54 35.24
N LYS A 81 19.22 -25.25 36.08
CA LYS A 81 19.69 -25.67 37.41
C LYS A 81 20.87 -26.66 37.31
N ALA A 82 20.85 -27.57 36.35
CA ALA A 82 21.94 -28.54 36.14
C ALA A 82 23.19 -27.90 35.55
N ALA A 83 23.03 -26.95 34.61
CA ALA A 83 24.16 -26.25 34.00
C ALA A 83 24.76 -25.17 34.91
N GLY A 84 23.97 -24.59 35.82
CA GLY A 84 24.38 -23.48 36.69
C GLY A 84 24.49 -22.13 35.97
N TRP A 85 24.26 -22.09 34.66
CA TRP A 85 24.29 -20.87 33.84
C TRP A 85 23.29 -20.94 32.68
N CYS A 86 22.94 -19.79 32.14
CA CYS A 86 22.21 -19.67 30.88
C CYS A 86 22.55 -18.36 30.16
N VAL A 87 22.14 -18.24 28.89
CA VAL A 87 22.22 -16.96 28.16
C VAL A 87 20.81 -16.46 27.89
N VAL A 88 20.56 -15.21 28.23
CA VAL A 88 19.27 -14.57 28.02
C VAL A 88 19.40 -13.50 26.96
N THR A 89 18.65 -13.63 25.87
CA THR A 89 18.47 -12.56 24.89
C THR A 89 17.29 -11.70 25.32
N TYR A 90 17.58 -10.50 25.80
CA TYR A 90 16.57 -9.57 26.31
C TYR A 90 16.71 -8.21 25.63
N LYS A 91 15.61 -7.71 25.03
CA LYS A 91 15.60 -6.49 24.20
C LYS A 91 16.71 -6.45 23.11
N GLY A 92 17.16 -7.62 22.64
CA GLY A 92 18.17 -7.76 21.60
C GLY A 92 19.63 -7.74 22.09
N HIS A 93 19.86 -7.81 23.41
CA HIS A 93 21.19 -8.00 23.99
C HIS A 93 21.27 -9.34 24.72
N ASP A 94 22.42 -10.00 24.62
CA ASP A 94 22.67 -11.28 25.28
C ASP A 94 23.33 -11.05 26.64
N TYR A 95 22.74 -11.64 27.68
CA TYR A 95 23.20 -11.59 29.06
C TYR A 95 23.56 -12.99 29.51
N LYS A 96 24.83 -13.22 29.88
CA LYS A 96 25.23 -14.47 30.53
C LYS A 96 24.83 -14.40 31.99
N LEU A 97 23.95 -15.31 32.40
CA LEU A 97 23.42 -15.39 33.76
C LEU A 97 23.95 -16.63 34.46
N ILE A 98 24.29 -16.48 35.73
CA ILE A 98 24.84 -17.50 36.62
C ILE A 98 24.05 -17.53 37.94
N ASP A 99 24.31 -18.51 38.80
CA ASP A 99 23.75 -18.65 40.15
C ASP A 99 22.21 -18.71 40.19
N PRO A 100 21.59 -19.84 39.78
CA PRO A 100 20.14 -20.01 39.82
C PRO A 100 19.59 -20.15 41.24
N GLU A 101 18.91 -19.10 41.73
CA GLU A 101 18.29 -19.04 43.05
C GLU A 101 16.75 -19.01 42.94
N VAL A 102 16.05 -19.84 43.71
CA VAL A 102 14.58 -19.82 43.77
C VAL A 102 14.14 -18.82 44.83
N VAL A 103 13.42 -17.78 44.41
CA VAL A 103 12.93 -16.71 45.28
C VAL A 103 11.41 -16.73 45.38
N ASP A 104 10.91 -16.26 46.52
CA ASP A 104 9.48 -16.17 46.79
C ASP A 104 8.82 -14.97 46.10
N TYR A 105 7.49 -14.93 46.20
CA TYR A 105 6.68 -13.87 45.63
C TYR A 105 7.06 -12.48 46.16
N ALA A 106 7.33 -12.34 47.46
CA ALA A 106 7.66 -11.05 48.07
C ALA A 106 8.96 -10.48 47.49
N THR A 107 9.94 -11.35 47.26
CA THR A 107 11.27 -11.02 46.72
C THR A 107 11.24 -10.76 45.21
N ALA A 108 10.31 -11.38 44.48
CA ALA A 108 10.11 -11.15 43.04
C ALA A 108 9.19 -9.96 42.72
N ALA A 109 8.34 -9.54 43.66
CA ALA A 109 7.33 -8.51 43.46
C ALA A 109 7.88 -7.17 42.88
N PRO A 110 9.08 -6.68 43.25
CA PRO A 110 9.61 -5.44 42.68
C PRO A 110 9.88 -5.50 41.17
N ALA A 111 10.10 -6.69 40.61
CA ALA A 111 10.41 -6.84 39.18
C ALA A 111 9.17 -6.72 38.29
N PHE A 112 7.96 -7.01 38.81
CA PHE A 112 6.73 -7.13 38.01
C PHE A 112 5.64 -6.14 38.45
N PRO A 113 4.81 -5.63 37.52
CA PRO A 113 3.63 -4.84 37.87
C PRO A 113 2.63 -5.63 38.71
N ARG A 114 1.89 -4.95 39.61
CA ARG A 114 0.92 -5.59 40.52
C ARG A 114 -0.13 -6.45 39.83
N TYR A 115 -0.57 -6.08 38.61
CA TYR A 115 -1.55 -6.84 37.85
C TYR A 115 -1.00 -8.18 37.31
N GLU A 116 0.26 -8.22 36.87
CA GLU A 116 0.94 -9.43 36.37
C GLU A 116 1.17 -10.41 37.52
N LEU A 117 1.58 -9.90 38.68
CA LEU A 117 1.73 -10.71 39.90
C LEU A 117 0.40 -11.33 40.35
N LEU A 118 -0.71 -10.59 40.24
CA LEU A 118 -2.04 -11.12 40.53
C LEU A 118 -2.41 -12.24 39.54
N GLN A 119 -2.12 -12.05 38.24
CA GLN A 119 -2.35 -13.08 37.21
C GLN A 119 -1.53 -14.34 37.47
N PHE A 120 -0.24 -14.21 37.78
CA PHE A 120 0.62 -15.35 38.12
C PHE A 120 0.06 -16.15 39.31
N ARG A 121 -0.39 -15.45 40.34
CA ARG A 121 -1.01 -16.06 41.53
C ARG A 121 -2.33 -16.76 41.21
N LEU A 122 -3.18 -16.17 40.36
CA LEU A 122 -4.44 -16.79 39.91
C LEU A 122 -4.21 -18.06 39.09
N VAL A 123 -3.06 -18.18 38.43
CA VAL A 123 -2.65 -19.35 37.63
C VAL A 123 -1.79 -20.33 38.46
N GLY A 124 -1.57 -20.04 39.76
CA GLY A 124 -0.85 -20.93 40.68
C GLY A 124 0.68 -20.82 40.63
N ILE A 125 1.23 -19.77 40.02
CA ILE A 125 2.67 -19.48 39.99
C ILE A 125 3.02 -18.59 41.19
N ASN A 126 3.71 -19.18 42.18
CA ASN A 126 4.12 -18.48 43.41
C ASN A 126 5.65 -18.45 43.62
N GLU A 127 6.42 -19.10 42.74
CA GLU A 127 7.87 -19.19 42.82
C GLU A 127 8.52 -18.61 41.56
N TYR A 128 9.66 -17.95 41.75
CA TYR A 128 10.41 -17.28 40.70
C TYR A 128 11.86 -17.73 40.73
N LEU A 129 12.51 -17.74 39.58
CA LEU A 129 13.94 -17.96 39.44
C LEU A 129 14.64 -16.62 39.32
N ARG A 130 15.60 -16.35 40.19
CA ARG A 130 16.52 -15.22 40.11
C ARG A 130 17.89 -15.74 39.65
N MET A 131 18.52 -15.03 38.73
CA MET A 131 19.90 -15.32 38.29
C MET A 131 20.70 -14.04 38.16
N THR A 132 21.99 -14.09 38.50
CA THR A 132 22.88 -12.92 38.49
C THR A 132 23.62 -12.82 37.17
N GLN A 133 23.79 -11.61 36.65
CA GLN A 133 24.60 -11.39 35.46
C GLN A 133 26.08 -11.59 35.78
N ALA A 134 26.75 -12.43 34.99
CA ALA A 134 28.19 -12.66 35.12
C ALA A 134 28.98 -11.36 34.87
N PRO A 135 30.05 -11.08 35.63
CA PRO A 135 30.90 -9.92 35.38
C PRO A 135 31.46 -9.95 33.96
N ASP A 136 31.37 -8.80 33.29
CA ASP A 136 31.74 -8.63 31.88
C ASP A 136 33.27 -8.74 31.72
N GLN A 137 33.75 -9.91 31.29
CA GLN A 137 35.18 -10.14 31.02
C GLN A 137 35.74 -9.21 29.92
N SER A 138 34.89 -8.57 29.11
CA SER A 138 35.32 -7.63 28.06
C SER A 138 35.85 -6.30 28.59
N LYS A 139 35.68 -5.99 29.89
CA LYS A 139 36.27 -4.80 30.52
C LYS A 139 37.67 -5.05 31.08
N ALA A 140 38.01 -6.27 31.47
CA ALA A 140 39.34 -6.60 32.00
C ALA A 140 40.41 -6.63 30.89
N ASP A 141 40.05 -7.07 29.69
CA ASP A 141 40.98 -7.14 28.54
C ASP A 141 41.23 -5.78 27.84
N LYS A 142 40.55 -4.70 28.27
CA LYS A 142 40.66 -3.37 27.65
C LYS A 142 41.69 -2.44 28.31
N GLU A 143 42.28 -2.83 29.44
CA GLU A 143 43.31 -2.02 30.12
C GLU A 143 44.76 -2.41 29.75
N GLN A 144 44.97 -3.40 28.89
CA GLN A 144 46.30 -3.83 28.46
C GLN A 144 46.39 -3.95 26.93
N SER A 145 46.37 -2.81 26.22
CA SER A 145 47.04 -2.62 24.91
C SER A 145 46.79 -1.19 24.40
N PRO A 146 47.80 -0.32 24.28
CA PRO A 146 47.66 0.91 23.54
C PRO A 146 47.87 0.67 22.04
N MET A 147 47.15 1.45 21.23
CA MET A 147 47.27 1.62 19.77
C MET A 147 46.76 0.47 18.88
N SER A 148 45.52 0.59 18.41
CA SER A 148 45.27 0.53 16.95
C SER A 148 43.89 1.09 16.59
N GLN A 149 43.94 2.17 15.80
CA GLN A 149 42.97 2.57 14.78
C GLN A 149 41.59 3.08 15.23
N ALA A 150 41.47 4.40 15.09
CA ALA A 150 40.24 5.13 14.89
C ALA A 150 39.39 4.48 13.78
N SER A 151 38.36 3.75 14.18
CA SER A 151 37.19 3.52 13.33
C SER A 151 36.30 4.75 13.42
N ILE A 152 36.23 5.51 12.34
CA ILE A 152 35.22 6.53 12.10
C ILE A 152 33.87 5.81 12.01
N ALA A 153 33.25 5.55 13.16
CA ALA A 153 31.87 5.14 13.24
C ALA A 153 31.03 6.35 12.85
N SER A 154 30.62 6.42 11.58
CA SER A 154 29.58 7.33 11.13
C SER A 154 28.36 7.14 12.05
N LYS A 155 28.05 8.15 12.86
CA LYS A 155 26.83 8.19 13.68
C LYS A 155 25.63 8.25 12.74
N THR A 156 25.15 7.10 12.27
CA THR A 156 23.81 7.00 11.69
C THR A 156 22.84 7.19 12.85
N SER A 157 22.34 8.42 13.03
CA SER A 157 21.36 8.76 14.06
C SER A 157 20.14 7.85 13.92
N ALA A 158 19.98 6.89 14.84
CA ALA A 158 18.77 6.08 14.91
C ALA A 158 17.55 7.01 15.03
N PRO A 159 16.49 6.81 14.24
CA PRO A 159 15.32 7.69 14.25
C PRO A 159 14.70 7.70 15.65
N ARG A 160 14.62 8.90 16.25
CA ARG A 160 14.31 9.11 17.67
C ARG A 160 12.85 8.77 18.03
N ASN A 161 11.99 8.50 17.05
CA ASN A 161 10.61 8.06 17.26
C ASN A 161 10.01 7.30 16.05
N LEU A 162 10.17 5.98 16.00
CA LEU A 162 9.70 5.12 14.89
C LEU A 162 8.19 5.23 14.60
N GLY A 163 7.38 5.57 15.61
CA GLY A 163 5.94 5.80 15.44
C GLY A 163 5.64 7.02 14.57
N VAL A 164 6.35 8.13 14.80
CA VAL A 164 6.17 9.36 14.02
C VAL A 164 6.68 9.19 12.59
N ALA A 165 7.79 8.46 12.42
CA ALA A 165 8.28 8.09 11.08
C ALA A 165 7.23 7.31 10.28
N LEU A 166 6.53 6.36 10.92
CA LEU A 166 5.46 5.62 10.29
C LEU A 166 4.28 6.52 9.91
N ILE A 167 3.89 7.44 10.80
CA ILE A 167 2.82 8.42 10.54
C ILE A 167 3.17 9.27 9.32
N VAL A 168 4.38 9.82 9.24
CA VAL A 168 4.84 10.62 8.08
C VAL A 168 4.71 9.83 6.78
N ILE A 169 5.22 8.59 6.76
CA ILE A 169 5.17 7.77 5.55
C ILE A 169 3.72 7.37 5.19
N ALA A 170 2.91 7.03 6.18
CA ALA A 170 1.50 6.69 5.97
C ALA A 170 0.68 7.90 5.46
N PHE A 171 0.91 9.09 6.00
CA PHE A 171 0.24 10.31 5.55
C PHE A 171 0.68 10.72 4.14
N ALA A 172 1.94 10.48 3.76
CA ALA A 172 2.37 10.71 2.39
C ALA A 172 1.63 9.80 1.40
N GLN A 173 1.47 8.52 1.74
CA GLN A 173 0.68 7.59 0.92
C GLN A 173 -0.80 7.96 0.89
N LEU A 174 -1.36 8.34 2.04
CA LEU A 174 -2.74 8.83 2.13
C LEU A 174 -2.93 10.05 1.23
N MET A 175 -2.03 11.04 1.28
CA MET A 175 -2.06 12.25 0.46
C MET A 175 -2.10 11.92 -1.04
N VAL A 176 -1.22 11.04 -1.53
CA VAL A 176 -1.15 10.67 -2.95
C VAL A 176 -2.43 9.97 -3.43
N VAL A 177 -3.00 9.08 -2.62
CA VAL A 177 -4.24 8.36 -2.99
C VAL A 177 -5.47 9.25 -2.83
N LEU A 178 -5.51 10.06 -1.77
CA LEU A 178 -6.56 11.04 -1.53
C LEU A 178 -6.66 12.00 -2.71
N ASP A 179 -5.55 12.51 -3.22
CA ASP A 179 -5.55 13.42 -4.37
C ASP A 179 -6.25 12.85 -5.60
N THR A 180 -6.00 11.58 -5.89
CA THR A 180 -6.61 10.93 -7.07
C THR A 180 -8.13 10.84 -6.93
N THR A 181 -8.64 10.60 -5.73
CA THR A 181 -10.08 10.41 -5.50
C THR A 181 -10.82 11.72 -5.27
N ILE A 182 -10.21 12.67 -4.58
CA ILE A 182 -10.81 13.96 -4.24
C ILE A 182 -11.09 14.81 -5.50
N VAL A 183 -10.15 14.80 -6.47
CA VAL A 183 -10.28 15.53 -7.73
C VAL A 183 -11.40 14.94 -8.59
N ASN A 184 -11.55 13.61 -8.62
CA ASN A 184 -12.60 12.95 -9.41
C ASN A 184 -13.99 13.46 -9.03
N VAL A 185 -14.31 13.52 -7.73
CA VAL A 185 -15.60 14.03 -7.25
C VAL A 185 -15.79 15.52 -7.58
N ALA A 186 -14.71 16.28 -7.70
CA ALA A 186 -14.74 17.70 -8.05
C ALA A 186 -14.84 17.96 -9.57
N LEU A 187 -14.61 16.96 -10.43
CA LEU A 187 -14.51 17.14 -11.89
C LEU A 187 -15.70 17.90 -12.50
N PRO A 188 -16.98 17.59 -12.20
CA PRO A 188 -18.10 18.33 -12.76
C PRO A 188 -18.15 19.81 -12.34
N SER A 189 -17.63 20.12 -11.15
CA SER A 189 -17.53 21.50 -10.66
C SER A 189 -16.36 22.24 -11.29
N ILE A 190 -15.23 21.56 -11.50
CA ILE A 190 -14.07 22.06 -12.26
C ILE A 190 -14.49 22.36 -13.71
N GLN A 191 -15.25 21.46 -14.33
CA GLN A 191 -15.71 21.60 -15.70
C GLN A 191 -16.51 22.87 -15.90
N ARG A 192 -17.52 23.11 -15.04
CA ARG A 192 -18.36 24.32 -15.09
C ARG A 192 -17.57 25.59 -14.80
N ALA A 193 -16.67 25.56 -13.80
CA ALA A 193 -15.94 26.74 -13.37
C ALA A 193 -14.86 27.20 -14.36
N LEU A 194 -14.18 26.26 -15.02
CA LEU A 194 -13.11 26.54 -15.97
C LEU A 194 -13.53 26.36 -17.44
N ARG A 195 -14.82 26.07 -17.68
CA ARG A 195 -15.42 25.85 -19.00
C ARG A 195 -14.67 24.79 -19.83
N PHE A 196 -14.31 23.68 -19.19
CA PHE A 196 -13.75 22.54 -19.91
C PHE A 196 -14.78 21.97 -20.90
N SER A 197 -14.30 21.58 -22.08
CA SER A 197 -15.06 20.66 -22.92
C SER A 197 -15.12 19.27 -22.25
N SER A 198 -16.13 18.46 -22.59
CA SER A 198 -16.27 17.11 -22.01
C SER A 198 -15.04 16.24 -22.30
N THR A 199 -14.43 16.39 -23.49
CA THR A 199 -13.22 15.69 -23.91
C THR A 199 -11.97 16.19 -23.18
N ASP A 200 -11.86 17.51 -22.94
CA ASP A 200 -10.70 18.09 -22.26
C ASP A 200 -10.70 17.81 -20.74
N LEU A 201 -11.86 17.54 -20.16
CA LEU A 201 -11.98 17.28 -18.72
C LEU A 201 -11.20 16.03 -18.29
N GLU A 202 -11.11 15.02 -19.17
CA GLU A 202 -10.32 13.81 -18.94
C GLU A 202 -8.84 14.12 -18.70
N TRP A 203 -8.31 15.23 -19.27
CA TRP A 203 -6.93 15.66 -19.06
C TRP A 203 -6.61 16.04 -17.63
N VAL A 204 -7.58 16.45 -16.82
CA VAL A 204 -7.36 16.72 -15.39
C VAL A 204 -6.88 15.46 -14.67
N VAL A 205 -7.38 14.29 -15.08
CA VAL A 205 -6.98 12.98 -14.54
C VAL A 205 -5.79 12.41 -15.30
N ASN A 206 -5.82 12.44 -16.64
CA ASN A 206 -4.76 11.86 -17.47
C ASN A 206 -3.42 12.57 -17.30
N ALA A 207 -3.37 13.90 -17.25
CA ALA A 207 -2.11 14.63 -17.09
C ALA A 207 -1.37 14.25 -15.80
N TYR A 208 -2.12 14.08 -14.70
CA TYR A 208 -1.57 13.59 -13.44
C TYR A 208 -1.11 12.13 -13.55
N SER A 209 -1.96 11.23 -14.05
CA SER A 209 -1.67 9.80 -14.13
C SER A 209 -0.51 9.48 -15.07
N LEU A 210 -0.39 10.20 -16.19
CA LEU A 210 0.71 10.09 -17.15
C LEU A 210 2.03 10.58 -16.57
N ALA A 211 2.04 11.77 -15.95
CA ALA A 211 3.24 12.29 -15.30
C ALA A 211 3.66 11.40 -14.12
N PHE A 212 2.69 10.94 -13.32
CA PHE A 212 2.95 10.04 -12.21
C PHE A 212 3.49 8.69 -12.70
N GLY A 213 2.79 8.01 -13.61
CA GLY A 213 3.18 6.70 -14.13
C GLY A 213 4.50 6.73 -14.90
N GLY A 214 4.66 7.68 -15.84
CA GLY A 214 5.83 7.78 -16.70
C GLY A 214 7.11 8.15 -15.95
N LEU A 215 7.02 8.97 -14.90
CA LEU A 215 8.18 9.39 -14.11
C LEU A 215 8.41 8.55 -12.86
N LEU A 216 7.53 7.58 -12.53
CA LEU A 216 7.59 6.81 -11.27
C LEU A 216 8.94 6.09 -11.09
N LEU A 217 9.41 5.42 -12.14
CA LEU A 217 10.68 4.68 -12.10
C LEU A 217 11.87 5.64 -11.99
N LEU A 218 11.81 6.77 -12.70
CA LEU A 218 12.81 7.84 -12.62
C LEU A 218 12.87 8.44 -11.21
N GLY A 219 11.70 8.71 -10.59
CA GLY A 219 11.60 9.25 -9.24
C GLY A 219 12.17 8.31 -8.18
N GLY A 220 11.91 7.01 -8.32
CA GLY A 220 12.53 5.97 -7.48
C GLY A 220 14.06 5.96 -7.62
N ARG A 221 14.56 5.99 -8.87
CA ARG A 221 16.00 6.04 -9.16
C ARG A 221 16.66 7.30 -8.62
N ALA A 222 16.02 8.46 -8.77
CA ALA A 222 16.48 9.72 -8.20
C ALA A 222 16.56 9.66 -6.67
N GLY A 223 15.58 9.00 -6.02
CA GLY A 223 15.62 8.68 -4.59
C GLY A 223 16.87 7.93 -4.16
N ASP A 224 17.26 6.91 -4.92
CA ASP A 224 18.46 6.12 -4.63
C ASP A 224 19.77 6.90 -4.87
N LEU A 225 19.80 7.80 -5.87
CA LEU A 225 20.99 8.58 -6.23
C LEU A 225 21.23 9.80 -5.35
N PHE A 226 20.19 10.60 -5.07
CA PHE A 226 20.31 11.87 -4.35
C PHE A 226 19.98 11.75 -2.85
N GLY A 227 19.58 10.56 -2.41
CA GLY A 227 19.19 10.27 -1.04
C GLY A 227 17.68 10.34 -0.84
N ARG A 228 17.11 9.23 -0.37
CA ARG A 228 15.65 9.00 -0.29
C ARG A 228 14.91 10.04 0.52
N ARG A 229 15.47 10.50 1.65
CA ARG A 229 14.86 11.52 2.50
C ARG A 229 14.81 12.90 1.82
N ARG A 230 15.89 13.30 1.15
CA ARG A 230 15.96 14.59 0.44
C ARG A 230 14.98 14.60 -0.73
N MET A 231 14.96 13.53 -1.51
CA MET A 231 14.02 13.38 -2.63
C MET A 231 12.58 13.28 -2.16
N PHE A 232 12.29 12.60 -1.04
CA PHE A 232 10.95 12.60 -0.46
C PHE A 232 10.48 14.01 -0.13
N VAL A 233 11.28 14.82 0.58
CA VAL A 233 10.94 16.21 0.90
C VAL A 233 10.78 17.05 -0.36
N GLY A 234 11.72 16.95 -1.31
CA GLY A 234 11.65 17.66 -2.59
C GLY A 234 10.40 17.29 -3.39
N GLY A 235 10.07 16.01 -3.49
CA GLY A 235 8.88 15.50 -4.15
C GLY A 235 7.59 15.96 -3.49
N VAL A 236 7.53 15.96 -2.16
CA VAL A 236 6.37 16.47 -1.40
C VAL A 236 6.18 17.97 -1.64
N LEU A 237 7.25 18.77 -1.65
CA LEU A 237 7.19 20.20 -1.95
C LEU A 237 6.78 20.46 -3.41
N PHE A 238 7.28 19.66 -4.35
CA PHE A 238 6.91 19.77 -5.76
C PHE A 238 5.43 19.42 -5.98
N PHE A 239 4.94 18.38 -5.30
CA PHE A 239 3.51 18.04 -5.26
C PHE A 239 2.67 19.17 -4.67
N ALA A 240 3.13 19.80 -3.58
CA ALA A 240 2.47 20.95 -2.96
C ALA A 240 2.42 22.16 -3.88
N ALA A 241 3.50 22.44 -4.61
CA ALA A 241 3.56 23.54 -5.58
C ALA A 241 2.55 23.34 -6.72
N GLY A 242 2.47 22.13 -7.28
CA GLY A 242 1.44 21.78 -8.27
C GLY A 242 0.04 21.90 -7.70
N SER A 243 -0.19 21.41 -6.48
CA SER A 243 -1.47 21.51 -5.78
C SER A 243 -1.90 22.97 -5.55
N PHE A 244 -0.97 23.82 -5.09
CA PHE A 244 -1.20 25.24 -4.87
C PHE A 244 -1.50 25.98 -6.18
N ALA A 245 -0.70 25.75 -7.22
CA ALA A 245 -0.91 26.33 -8.54
C ALA A 245 -2.26 25.90 -9.14
N GLY A 246 -2.67 24.64 -8.93
CA GLY A 246 -3.96 24.13 -9.39
C GLY A 246 -5.15 24.76 -8.68
N GLY A 247 -5.03 25.06 -7.38
CA GLY A 247 -6.08 25.79 -6.64
C GLY A 247 -6.24 27.24 -7.10
N LEU A 248 -5.18 27.86 -7.62
CA LEU A 248 -5.19 29.20 -8.21
C LEU A 248 -5.60 29.23 -9.69
N ALA A 249 -5.78 28.07 -10.32
CA ALA A 249 -6.03 28.00 -11.75
C ALA A 249 -7.29 28.79 -12.15
N THR A 250 -7.14 29.59 -13.20
CA THR A 250 -8.21 30.38 -13.84
C THR A 250 -8.56 29.89 -15.25
N SER A 251 -7.77 28.97 -15.80
CA SER A 251 -8.00 28.35 -17.10
C SER A 251 -7.77 26.84 -17.07
N SER A 252 -8.37 26.13 -18.02
CA SER A 252 -8.21 24.67 -18.19
C SER A 252 -6.75 24.26 -18.37
N THR A 253 -6.02 24.95 -19.26
CA THR A 253 -4.60 24.69 -19.53
C THR A 253 -3.74 24.87 -18.29
N TRP A 254 -3.97 25.92 -17.50
CA TRP A 254 -3.23 26.13 -16.25
C TRP A 254 -3.47 24.95 -15.29
N LEU A 255 -4.72 24.52 -15.11
CA LEU A 255 -5.01 23.37 -14.26
C LEU A 255 -4.33 22.09 -14.76
N ILE A 256 -4.33 21.81 -16.07
CA ILE A 256 -3.65 20.65 -16.65
C ILE A 256 -2.14 20.69 -16.35
N ILE A 257 -1.47 21.83 -16.56
CA ILE A 257 -0.03 21.98 -16.25
C ILE A 257 0.23 21.75 -14.77
N ALA A 258 -0.62 22.29 -13.89
CA ALA A 258 -0.52 22.06 -12.45
C ALA A 258 -0.65 20.56 -12.10
N ARG A 259 -1.54 19.82 -12.78
CA ARG A 259 -1.67 18.36 -12.62
C ARG A 259 -0.43 17.59 -13.09
N VAL A 260 0.25 18.03 -14.15
CA VAL A 260 1.53 17.45 -14.57
C VAL A 260 2.59 17.61 -13.48
N VAL A 261 2.76 18.84 -12.97
CA VAL A 261 3.70 19.14 -11.87
C VAL A 261 3.39 18.28 -10.64
N GLN A 262 2.12 18.16 -10.30
CA GLN A 262 1.67 17.36 -9.18
C GLN A 262 1.94 15.86 -9.37
N GLY A 263 1.67 15.31 -10.56
CA GLY A 263 1.96 13.92 -10.89
C GLY A 263 3.45 13.61 -10.85
N ALA A 264 4.29 14.53 -11.34
CA ALA A 264 5.75 14.43 -11.22
C ALA A 264 6.23 14.43 -9.75
N GLY A 265 5.59 15.23 -8.88
CA GLY A 265 5.81 15.16 -7.43
C GLY A 265 5.45 13.79 -6.85
N ALA A 266 4.27 13.26 -7.21
CA ALA A 266 3.81 11.94 -6.78
C ALA A 266 4.76 10.81 -7.20
N ALA A 267 5.32 10.91 -8.42
CA ALA A 267 6.32 9.97 -8.95
C ALA A 267 7.59 9.90 -8.12
N ILE A 268 7.95 10.98 -7.41
CA ILE A 268 9.09 10.99 -6.48
C ILE A 268 8.65 10.47 -5.11
N VAL A 269 7.49 10.94 -4.60
CA VAL A 269 7.02 10.64 -3.24
C VAL A 269 6.72 9.15 -3.05
N ALA A 270 5.96 8.53 -3.95
CA ALA A 270 5.51 7.15 -3.78
C ALA A 270 6.68 6.13 -3.63
N PRO A 271 7.68 6.08 -4.53
CA PRO A 271 8.79 5.13 -4.39
C PRO A 271 9.75 5.49 -3.26
N THR A 272 9.97 6.78 -2.97
CA THR A 272 10.84 7.20 -1.87
C THR A 272 10.22 6.88 -0.50
N ALA A 273 8.90 7.04 -0.36
CA ALA A 273 8.17 6.68 0.86
C ALA A 273 8.29 5.18 1.18
N LEU A 274 8.07 4.31 0.19
CA LEU A 274 8.22 2.86 0.36
C LEU A 274 9.65 2.47 0.73
N SER A 275 10.63 3.10 0.09
CA SER A 275 12.05 2.86 0.37
C SER A 275 12.46 3.33 1.77
N LEU A 276 11.90 4.45 2.24
CA LEU A 276 12.11 4.95 3.60
C LEU A 276 11.52 4.01 4.67
N ILE A 277 10.49 3.22 4.36
CA ILE A 277 10.04 2.13 5.25
C ILE A 277 11.15 1.09 5.41
N ALA A 278 11.76 0.68 4.30
CA ALA A 278 12.82 -0.32 4.33
C ALA A 278 14.05 0.16 5.12
N ASP A 279 14.41 1.43 4.98
CA ASP A 279 15.57 2.03 5.67
C ASP A 279 15.30 2.31 7.14
N THR A 280 14.06 2.66 7.51
CA THR A 280 13.70 3.07 8.87
C THR A 280 13.36 1.86 9.76
N PHE A 281 12.73 0.82 9.19
CA PHE A 281 12.25 -0.34 9.95
C PHE A 281 13.08 -1.58 9.67
N LYS A 282 13.59 -2.19 10.76
CA LYS A 282 14.29 -3.48 10.72
C LYS A 282 13.42 -4.58 10.10
N GLU A 283 14.08 -5.51 9.42
CA GLU A 283 13.43 -6.67 8.79
C GLU A 283 12.62 -7.51 9.78
N GLY A 284 11.59 -8.18 9.26
CA GLY A 284 10.65 -8.98 10.05
C GLY A 284 9.40 -8.21 10.46
N ALA A 285 8.93 -8.45 11.69
CA ALA A 285 7.61 -8.01 12.15
C ALA A 285 7.40 -6.49 12.10
N ALA A 286 8.45 -5.70 12.39
CA ALA A 286 8.37 -4.23 12.39
C ALA A 286 8.14 -3.67 10.98
N ARG A 287 8.94 -4.09 9.99
CA ARG A 287 8.76 -3.70 8.58
C ARG A 287 7.44 -4.19 8.00
N ASN A 288 7.03 -5.42 8.29
CA ASN A 288 5.75 -5.95 7.82
C ASN A 288 4.57 -5.16 8.38
N ARG A 289 4.63 -4.75 9.65
CA ARG A 289 3.62 -3.88 10.26
C ARG A 289 3.59 -2.49 9.61
N ALA A 290 4.76 -1.91 9.31
CA ALA A 290 4.85 -0.62 8.64
C ALA A 290 4.27 -0.68 7.21
N LEU A 291 4.60 -1.72 6.44
CA LEU A 291 4.02 -1.98 5.11
C LEU A 291 2.51 -2.20 5.17
N GLY A 292 2.02 -2.90 6.20
CA GLY A 292 0.58 -3.07 6.43
C GLY A 292 -0.14 -1.76 6.69
N ILE A 293 0.46 -0.86 7.48
CA ILE A 293 -0.09 0.48 7.73
C ILE A 293 -0.03 1.36 6.49
N TYR A 294 1.05 1.27 5.70
CA TYR A 294 1.16 1.94 4.40
C TYR A 294 0.05 1.51 3.43
N ALA A 295 -0.19 0.19 3.31
CA ALA A 295 -1.27 -0.34 2.49
C ALA A 295 -2.66 0.08 3.03
N GLY A 296 -2.84 0.09 4.35
CA GLY A 296 -4.07 0.59 4.99
C GLY A 296 -4.31 2.08 4.75
N ALA A 297 -3.24 2.89 4.75
CA ALA A 297 -3.31 4.32 4.42
C ALA A 297 -3.69 4.54 2.96
N ALA A 298 -3.20 3.70 2.03
CA ALA A 298 -3.62 3.73 0.64
C ALA A 298 -5.12 3.43 0.50
N GLY A 299 -5.62 2.35 1.12
CA GLY A 299 -7.03 1.97 1.05
C GLY A 299 -7.97 2.99 1.69
N SER A 300 -7.63 3.48 2.88
CA SER A 300 -8.42 4.51 3.58
C SER A 300 -8.38 5.87 2.87
N GLY A 301 -7.24 6.24 2.28
CA GLY A 301 -7.10 7.48 1.52
C GLY A 301 -8.09 7.60 0.36
N GLY A 302 -8.41 6.49 -0.31
CA GLY A 302 -9.41 6.49 -1.38
C GLY A 302 -10.83 6.79 -0.88
N ALA A 303 -11.26 6.13 0.19
CA ALA A 303 -12.59 6.37 0.78
C ALA A 303 -12.70 7.77 1.40
N ILE A 304 -11.67 8.20 2.13
CA ILE A 304 -11.59 9.53 2.73
C ILE A 304 -11.62 10.60 1.64
N GLY A 305 -10.86 10.43 0.54
CA GLY A 305 -10.81 11.41 -0.54
C GLY A 305 -12.14 11.57 -1.27
N LEU A 306 -12.91 10.49 -1.47
CA LEU A 306 -14.26 10.59 -2.05
C LEU A 306 -15.22 11.42 -1.18
N ILE A 307 -15.27 11.15 0.13
CA ILE A 307 -16.15 11.88 1.06
C ILE A 307 -15.67 13.33 1.23
N LEU A 308 -14.37 13.50 1.51
CA LEU A 308 -13.78 14.81 1.75
C LEU A 308 -13.86 15.69 0.49
N GLY A 309 -13.70 15.12 -0.69
CA GLY A 309 -13.85 15.82 -1.96
C GLY A 309 -15.27 16.27 -2.20
N GLY A 310 -16.23 15.41 -1.92
CA GLY A 310 -17.64 15.77 -1.93
C GLY A 310 -17.95 16.89 -0.95
N LEU A 311 -17.44 16.81 0.28
CA LEU A 311 -17.65 17.82 1.32
C LEU A 311 -17.06 19.18 0.93
N ILE A 312 -15.78 19.21 0.56
CA ILE A 312 -15.04 20.44 0.22
C ILE A 312 -15.64 21.08 -1.04
N THR A 313 -15.94 20.28 -2.06
CA THR A 313 -16.53 20.79 -3.31
C THR A 313 -17.94 21.33 -3.08
N ASN A 314 -18.74 20.67 -2.26
CA ASN A 314 -20.13 21.04 -2.02
C ASN A 314 -20.27 22.30 -1.14
N TYR A 315 -19.46 22.44 -0.08
CA TYR A 315 -19.64 23.51 0.91
C TYR A 315 -18.65 24.66 0.80
N VAL A 316 -17.50 24.47 0.14
CA VAL A 316 -16.46 25.49 0.07
C VAL A 316 -16.22 25.91 -1.38
N SER A 317 -15.48 25.10 -2.14
CA SER A 317 -15.20 25.27 -3.56
C SER A 317 -14.32 24.12 -4.03
N TRP A 318 -14.41 23.77 -5.31
CA TRP A 318 -13.48 22.83 -5.95
C TRP A 318 -12.01 23.26 -5.81
N ARG A 319 -11.71 24.56 -5.67
CA ARG A 319 -10.32 25.04 -5.54
C ARG A 319 -9.64 24.50 -4.28
N TRP A 320 -10.40 24.35 -3.20
CA TRP A 320 -9.89 23.83 -1.93
C TRP A 320 -9.56 22.34 -1.98
N VAL A 321 -10.10 21.61 -2.96
CA VAL A 321 -9.70 20.23 -3.25
C VAL A 321 -8.23 20.16 -3.67
N MET A 322 -7.73 21.19 -4.36
CA MET A 322 -6.31 21.29 -4.69
C MET A 322 -5.51 21.81 -3.48
N PHE A 323 -6.02 22.81 -2.76
CA PHE A 323 -5.30 23.38 -1.61
C PHE A 323 -5.14 22.43 -0.42
N VAL A 324 -6.04 21.45 -0.21
CA VAL A 324 -6.00 20.54 0.97
C VAL A 324 -4.68 19.77 1.08
N ASN A 325 -4.03 19.49 -0.05
CA ASN A 325 -2.75 18.78 -0.08
C ASN A 325 -1.58 19.65 0.40
N VAL A 326 -1.67 20.97 0.25
CA VAL A 326 -0.60 21.90 0.58
C VAL A 326 -0.23 21.86 2.07
N PRO A 327 -1.17 22.01 3.04
CA PRO A 327 -0.82 21.95 4.46
C PRO A 327 -0.29 20.57 4.86
N ILE A 328 -0.86 19.47 4.30
CA ILE A 328 -0.38 18.11 4.55
C ILE A 328 1.07 17.97 4.09
N ALA A 329 1.36 18.42 2.87
CA ALA A 329 2.69 18.37 2.29
C ALA A 329 3.71 19.20 3.07
N LEU A 330 3.35 20.41 3.51
CA LEU A 330 4.23 21.24 4.34
C LEU A 330 4.53 20.56 5.69
N LEU A 331 3.52 19.97 6.34
CA LEU A 331 3.72 19.21 7.58
C LEU A 331 4.66 18.01 7.36
N LEU A 332 4.50 17.28 6.26
CA LEU A 332 5.37 16.16 5.88
C LEU A 332 6.80 16.62 5.59
N ALA A 333 6.97 17.71 4.85
CA ALA A 333 8.27 18.29 4.51
C ALA A 333 9.04 18.75 5.76
N VAL A 334 8.32 19.29 6.75
CA VAL A 334 8.87 19.70 8.06
C VAL A 334 9.16 18.48 8.94
N ALA A 335 8.25 17.51 9.03
CA ALA A 335 8.42 16.36 9.91
C ALA A 335 9.51 15.38 9.42
N ALA A 336 9.58 15.11 8.12
CA ALA A 336 10.45 14.08 7.54
C ALA A 336 11.94 14.21 7.90
N PRO A 337 12.59 15.39 7.82
CA PRO A 337 13.99 15.57 8.23
C PRO A 337 14.28 15.22 9.68
N ARG A 338 13.28 15.37 10.57
CA ARG A 338 13.42 15.17 12.02
C ARG A 338 13.24 13.71 12.44
N VAL A 339 12.47 12.93 11.68
CA VAL A 339 12.07 11.57 12.08
C VAL A 339 12.55 10.47 11.15
N LEU A 340 12.90 10.81 9.90
CA LEU A 340 13.38 9.84 8.91
C LEU A 340 14.90 9.82 8.84
N ALA A 341 15.44 8.61 8.68
CA ALA A 341 16.87 8.39 8.56
C ALA A 341 17.45 9.15 7.35
N ALA A 342 18.59 9.80 7.54
CA ALA A 342 19.39 10.28 6.42
C ALA A 342 20.03 9.07 5.75
N SER A 343 19.90 8.97 4.43
CA SER A 343 20.61 7.98 3.62
C SER A 343 21.53 8.72 2.67
N ALA A 344 22.80 8.31 2.62
CA ALA A 344 23.74 8.81 1.61
C ALA A 344 23.31 8.26 0.25
N GLY A 345 23.28 9.15 -0.76
CA GLY A 345 22.98 8.76 -2.12
C GLY A 345 24.00 7.75 -2.67
N ARG A 346 23.59 6.92 -3.62
CA ARG A 346 24.47 5.99 -4.33
C ARG A 346 24.99 6.62 -5.62
N SER A 347 26.16 6.18 -6.10
CA SER A 347 26.65 6.56 -7.41
C SER A 347 25.82 5.89 -8.52
N GLY A 348 25.61 6.60 -9.62
CA GLY A 348 24.88 6.10 -10.78
C GLY A 348 24.36 7.25 -11.64
N ARG A 349 23.58 6.91 -12.67
CA ARG A 349 23.01 7.88 -13.61
C ARG A 349 21.49 7.78 -13.65
N LEU A 350 20.84 8.91 -13.89
CA LEU A 350 19.44 8.95 -14.28
C LEU A 350 19.33 8.70 -15.78
N ASP A 351 18.38 7.87 -16.17
CA ASP A 351 18.03 7.68 -17.58
C ASP A 351 16.95 8.68 -17.97
N LEU A 352 17.35 9.95 -18.11
CA LEU A 352 16.45 11.00 -18.58
C LEU A 352 15.91 10.71 -19.99
N PRO A 353 16.72 10.23 -20.97
CA PRO A 353 16.21 9.91 -22.30
C PRO A 353 15.09 8.87 -22.29
N GLY A 354 15.24 7.80 -21.49
CA GLY A 354 14.20 6.78 -21.32
C GLY A 354 12.92 7.36 -20.73
N ALA A 355 13.05 8.12 -19.63
CA ALA A 355 11.90 8.75 -18.97
C ALA A 355 11.16 9.76 -19.85
N ILE A 356 11.88 10.59 -20.62
CA ILE A 356 11.30 11.55 -21.56
C ILE A 356 10.59 10.80 -22.70
N SER A 357 11.22 9.77 -23.25
CA SER A 357 10.66 8.99 -24.37
C SER A 357 9.38 8.26 -23.96
N VAL A 358 9.35 7.58 -22.80
CA VAL A 358 8.14 6.86 -22.35
C VAL A 358 7.02 7.82 -21.95
N THR A 359 7.33 8.90 -21.22
CA THR A 359 6.32 9.86 -20.76
C THR A 359 5.77 10.66 -21.93
N GLY A 360 6.65 11.16 -22.81
CA GLY A 360 6.27 11.90 -24.01
C GLY A 360 5.51 11.02 -25.01
N GLY A 361 6.01 9.81 -25.28
CA GLY A 361 5.38 8.87 -26.21
C GLY A 361 3.97 8.50 -25.75
N MET A 362 3.81 8.17 -24.48
CA MET A 362 2.51 7.88 -23.89
C MET A 362 1.57 9.09 -23.92
N THR A 363 2.07 10.29 -23.57
CA THR A 363 1.27 11.51 -23.59
C THR A 363 0.75 11.81 -24.99
N LEU A 364 1.58 11.63 -26.01
CA LEU A 364 1.20 11.82 -27.40
C LEU A 364 0.20 10.77 -27.89
N LEU A 365 0.31 9.51 -27.45
CA LEU A 365 -0.70 8.50 -27.76
C LEU A 365 -2.06 8.84 -27.15
N VAL A 366 -2.09 9.21 -25.87
CA VAL A 366 -3.33 9.65 -25.21
C VAL A 366 -3.88 10.92 -25.87
N TYR A 367 -3.01 11.84 -26.27
CA TYR A 367 -3.40 13.04 -27.00
C TYR A 367 -3.98 12.76 -28.38
N GLY A 368 -3.34 11.90 -29.17
CA GLY A 368 -3.87 11.49 -30.46
C GLY A 368 -5.23 10.82 -30.33
N LEU A 369 -5.40 9.92 -29.34
CA LEU A 369 -6.68 9.26 -29.08
C LEU A 369 -7.79 10.27 -28.70
N SER A 370 -7.50 11.15 -27.74
CA SER A 370 -8.44 12.18 -27.30
C SER A 370 -8.80 13.16 -28.42
N ARG A 371 -7.82 13.55 -29.26
CA ARG A 371 -8.03 14.43 -30.41
C ARG A 371 -8.85 13.77 -31.51
N ALA A 372 -8.68 12.47 -31.74
CA ALA A 372 -9.49 11.70 -32.69
C ALA A 372 -10.99 11.74 -32.38
N ALA A 373 -11.38 12.02 -31.12
CA ALA A 373 -12.77 12.19 -30.72
C ALA A 373 -13.42 13.49 -31.22
N THR A 374 -12.61 14.51 -31.52
CA THR A 374 -13.10 15.85 -31.89
C THR A 374 -12.79 16.21 -33.34
N HIS A 375 -11.64 15.78 -33.86
CA HIS A 375 -11.12 16.14 -35.18
C HIS A 375 -11.06 14.95 -36.16
N ASP A 376 -11.72 13.84 -35.84
CA ASP A 376 -11.71 12.59 -36.61
C ASP A 376 -10.32 11.91 -36.69
N TRP A 377 -10.31 10.65 -37.12
CA TRP A 377 -9.10 9.81 -37.13
C TRP A 377 -8.11 10.18 -38.23
N ASN A 378 -8.57 10.85 -39.30
CA ASN A 378 -7.76 11.23 -40.45
C ASN A 378 -7.11 12.61 -40.30
N ASP A 379 -7.33 13.33 -39.20
CA ASP A 379 -6.67 14.61 -38.94
C ASP A 379 -5.16 14.44 -38.90
N ALA A 380 -4.43 15.31 -39.62
CA ALA A 380 -2.98 15.21 -39.77
C ALA A 380 -2.28 15.28 -38.41
N ILE A 381 -2.80 16.10 -37.47
CA ILE A 381 -2.22 16.22 -36.13
C ILE A 381 -2.52 14.97 -35.28
N THR A 382 -3.72 14.38 -35.40
CA THR A 382 -4.05 13.09 -34.78
C THR A 382 -3.08 12.00 -35.23
N VAL A 383 -2.90 11.82 -36.53
CA VAL A 383 -2.01 10.80 -37.09
C VAL A 383 -0.54 11.07 -36.72
N ALA A 384 -0.10 12.33 -36.79
CA ALA A 384 1.25 12.72 -36.40
C ALA A 384 1.52 12.46 -34.91
N ALA A 385 0.56 12.78 -34.02
CA ALA A 385 0.68 12.52 -32.59
C ALA A 385 0.75 11.02 -32.29
N LEU A 386 -0.10 10.20 -32.92
CA LEU A 386 -0.08 8.75 -32.76
C LEU A 386 1.21 8.14 -33.29
N GLY A 387 1.63 8.52 -34.50
CA GLY A 387 2.85 8.02 -35.13
C GLY A 387 4.12 8.42 -34.38
N PHE A 388 4.21 9.68 -33.95
CA PHE A 388 5.35 10.18 -33.17
C PHE A 388 5.36 9.59 -31.75
N GLY A 389 4.19 9.44 -31.13
CA GLY A 389 4.03 8.77 -29.84
C GLY A 389 4.52 7.32 -29.88
N ALA A 390 4.08 6.55 -30.88
CA ALA A 390 4.54 5.18 -31.11
C ALA A 390 6.05 5.12 -31.36
N SER A 391 6.59 6.04 -32.16
CA SER A 391 8.03 6.13 -32.43
C SER A 391 8.84 6.40 -31.16
N LEU A 392 8.37 7.26 -30.25
CA LEU A 392 9.02 7.50 -28.96
C LEU A 392 8.97 6.29 -28.03
N LEU A 393 7.90 5.49 -28.06
CA LEU A 393 7.85 4.24 -27.31
C LEU A 393 8.82 3.19 -27.88
N VAL A 394 8.97 3.11 -29.21
CA VAL A 394 10.00 2.26 -29.84
C VAL A 394 11.40 2.75 -29.45
N LEU A 395 11.63 4.07 -29.48
CA LEU A 395 12.89 4.67 -29.05
C LEU A 395 13.18 4.35 -27.57
N PHE A 396 12.18 4.41 -26.69
CA PHE A 396 12.32 4.00 -25.30
C PHE A 396 12.79 2.55 -25.16
N LEU A 397 12.20 1.62 -25.91
CA LEU A 397 12.64 0.21 -25.89
C LEU A 397 14.09 0.07 -26.37
N ILE A 398 14.49 0.82 -27.41
CA ILE A 398 15.87 0.83 -27.92
C ILE A 398 16.83 1.39 -26.86
N ILE A 399 16.46 2.47 -26.17
CA ILE A 399 17.25 3.08 -25.09
C ILE A 399 17.45 2.08 -23.95
N GLU A 400 16.37 1.45 -23.48
CA GLU A 400 16.41 0.48 -22.38
C GLU A 400 17.23 -0.78 -22.75
N LEU A 401 17.18 -1.23 -24.00
CA LEU A 401 17.99 -2.35 -24.50
C LEU A 401 19.49 -2.03 -24.53
N ARG A 402 19.87 -0.77 -24.76
CA ARG A 402 21.28 -0.33 -24.87
C ARG A 402 21.85 0.24 -23.57
N SER A 403 20.99 0.60 -22.61
CA SER A 403 21.39 1.23 -21.36
C SER A 403 22.11 0.25 -20.43
N LYS A 404 23.23 0.68 -19.83
CA LYS A 404 23.95 -0.09 -18.80
C LYS A 404 23.21 -0.10 -17.45
N GLN A 405 22.31 0.87 -17.23
CA GLN A 405 21.51 1.00 -16.00
C GLN A 405 20.06 1.39 -16.39
N PRO A 406 19.30 0.45 -16.99
CA PRO A 406 17.92 0.69 -17.45
C PRO A 406 16.99 1.14 -16.31
N LEU A 407 15.99 1.99 -16.59
CA LEU A 407 14.92 2.28 -15.62
C LEU A 407 14.04 1.06 -15.43
N MET A 408 13.81 0.32 -16.52
CA MET A 408 12.93 -0.84 -16.54
C MET A 408 13.66 -2.03 -17.19
N PRO A 409 14.37 -2.84 -16.40
CA PRO A 409 15.05 -4.03 -16.89
C PRO A 409 14.07 -4.94 -17.61
N LEU A 410 14.25 -5.11 -18.92
CA LEU A 410 13.36 -5.92 -19.75
C LEU A 410 13.38 -7.41 -19.35
N SER A 411 14.40 -7.84 -18.62
CA SER A 411 14.47 -9.16 -17.98
C SER A 411 13.29 -9.45 -17.04
N LEU A 412 12.65 -8.41 -16.48
CA LEU A 412 11.44 -8.57 -15.66
C LEU A 412 10.29 -9.19 -16.46
N PHE A 413 10.20 -8.89 -17.76
CA PHE A 413 9.17 -9.38 -18.68
C PHE A 413 9.47 -10.79 -19.24
N SER A 414 10.66 -11.32 -19.01
CA SER A 414 11.01 -12.70 -19.39
C SER A 414 10.17 -13.73 -18.61
N ASN A 415 9.74 -13.39 -17.38
CA ASN A 415 8.84 -14.23 -16.62
C ASN A 415 7.39 -14.02 -17.07
N ARG A 416 6.82 -15.01 -17.76
CA ARG A 416 5.44 -14.99 -18.27
C ARG A 416 4.39 -14.66 -17.20
N ASN A 417 4.56 -15.12 -15.96
CA ASN A 417 3.62 -14.82 -14.87
C ASN A 417 3.68 -13.34 -14.50
N ARG A 418 4.88 -12.73 -14.42
CA ARG A 418 5.04 -11.30 -14.13
C ARG A 418 4.46 -10.44 -15.24
N SER A 419 4.74 -10.79 -16.50
CA SER A 419 4.17 -10.09 -17.67
C SER A 419 2.64 -10.16 -17.69
N GLY A 420 2.06 -11.32 -17.38
CA GLY A 420 0.62 -11.46 -17.22
C GLY A 420 0.06 -10.60 -16.08
N ALA A 421 0.75 -10.50 -14.95
CA ALA A 421 0.35 -9.64 -13.83
C ALA A 421 0.40 -8.14 -14.20
N TYR A 422 1.43 -7.70 -14.92
CA TYR A 422 1.53 -6.32 -15.43
C TYR A 422 0.39 -6.00 -16.41
N ALA A 423 0.10 -6.90 -17.36
CA ALA A 423 -1.01 -6.75 -18.30
C ALA A 423 -2.37 -6.67 -17.57
N LEU A 424 -2.63 -7.57 -16.61
CA LEU A 424 -3.83 -7.53 -15.77
C LEU A 424 -3.97 -6.22 -15.00
N ARG A 425 -2.85 -5.71 -14.46
CA ARG A 425 -2.85 -4.46 -13.71
C ARG A 425 -3.12 -3.26 -14.61
N MET A 426 -2.65 -3.30 -15.85
CA MET A 426 -2.94 -2.31 -16.88
C MET A 426 -4.43 -2.28 -17.23
N VAL A 427 -5.04 -3.44 -17.51
CA VAL A 427 -6.48 -3.55 -17.80
C VAL A 427 -7.32 -3.15 -16.59
N ALA A 428 -6.96 -3.57 -15.39
CA ALA A 428 -7.70 -3.17 -14.19
C ALA A 428 -7.58 -1.66 -13.90
N GLY A 429 -6.42 -1.06 -14.19
CA GLY A 429 -6.22 0.39 -14.14
C GLY A 429 -7.14 1.14 -15.11
N ALA A 430 -7.20 0.67 -16.37
CA ALA A 430 -8.10 1.20 -17.41
C ALA A 430 -9.55 1.26 -16.93
N MET A 431 -10.05 0.13 -16.42
CA MET A 431 -11.43 0.04 -15.95
C MET A 431 -11.69 0.88 -14.70
N THR A 432 -10.74 0.93 -13.76
CA THR A 432 -10.92 1.70 -12.52
C THR A 432 -11.00 3.20 -12.79
N LEU A 433 -10.11 3.77 -13.62
CA LEU A 433 -10.17 5.19 -13.95
C LEU A 433 -11.39 5.54 -14.82
N ALA A 434 -11.74 4.68 -15.78
CA ALA A 434 -12.94 4.88 -16.60
C ALA A 434 -14.22 4.88 -15.76
N VAL A 435 -14.39 3.91 -14.85
CA VAL A 435 -15.53 3.86 -13.93
C VAL A 435 -15.58 5.10 -13.04
N LEU A 436 -14.46 5.49 -12.42
CA LEU A 436 -14.43 6.68 -11.57
C LEU A 436 -14.80 7.95 -12.35
N PHE A 437 -14.29 8.11 -13.56
CA PHE A 437 -14.56 9.28 -14.37
C PHE A 437 -16.01 9.31 -14.88
N PHE A 438 -16.43 8.33 -15.68
CA PHE A 438 -17.75 8.33 -16.33
C PHE A 438 -18.90 8.22 -15.33
N LEU A 439 -18.78 7.35 -14.32
CA LEU A 439 -19.84 7.23 -13.32
C LEU A 439 -19.99 8.54 -12.53
N THR A 440 -18.90 9.29 -12.31
CA THR A 440 -18.99 10.59 -11.63
C THR A 440 -19.75 11.61 -12.50
N GLN A 441 -19.50 11.61 -13.81
CA GLN A 441 -20.25 12.46 -14.74
C GLN A 441 -21.74 12.08 -14.76
N ILE A 442 -22.07 10.78 -14.82
CA ILE A 442 -23.46 10.31 -14.80
C ILE A 442 -24.15 10.75 -13.49
N VAL A 443 -23.59 10.42 -12.32
CA VAL A 443 -24.31 10.67 -11.07
C VAL A 443 -24.47 12.17 -10.78
N GLN A 444 -23.53 13.02 -11.19
CA GLN A 444 -23.59 14.45 -10.91
C GLN A 444 -24.26 15.27 -12.02
N ASN A 445 -23.91 15.06 -13.30
CA ASN A 445 -24.46 15.85 -14.41
C ASN A 445 -25.82 15.32 -14.89
N VAL A 446 -26.03 13.99 -14.91
CA VAL A 446 -27.27 13.38 -15.40
C VAL A 446 -28.27 13.18 -14.25
N LEU A 447 -27.87 12.51 -13.17
CA LEU A 447 -28.76 12.22 -12.03
C LEU A 447 -28.86 13.37 -11.02
N GLY A 448 -28.10 14.45 -11.21
CA GLY A 448 -28.18 15.66 -10.38
C GLY A 448 -27.72 15.47 -8.93
N TYR A 449 -26.87 14.49 -8.63
CA TYR A 449 -26.37 14.29 -7.26
C TYR A 449 -25.44 15.44 -6.89
N SER A 450 -25.57 15.92 -5.66
CA SER A 450 -24.57 16.83 -5.10
C SER A 450 -23.20 16.13 -5.00
N PRO A 451 -22.08 16.87 -5.05
CA PRO A 451 -20.74 16.28 -4.91
C PRO A 451 -20.60 15.43 -3.64
N LEU A 452 -21.22 15.83 -2.54
CA LEU A 452 -21.23 15.07 -1.30
C LEU A 452 -21.96 13.73 -1.47
N LYS A 453 -23.16 13.73 -2.08
CA LYS A 453 -23.93 12.52 -2.34
C LYS A 453 -23.18 11.58 -3.30
N ALA A 454 -22.52 12.11 -4.32
CA ALA A 454 -21.64 11.35 -5.20
C ALA A 454 -20.47 10.70 -4.43
N GLY A 455 -19.80 11.45 -3.54
CA GLY A 455 -18.74 10.92 -2.68
C GLY A 455 -19.17 9.71 -1.86
N PHE A 456 -20.36 9.75 -1.25
CA PHE A 456 -20.95 8.60 -0.55
C PHE A 456 -21.33 7.46 -1.51
N ALA A 457 -21.78 7.78 -2.72
CA ALA A 457 -22.20 6.80 -3.71
C ALA A 457 -21.05 5.87 -4.13
N PHE A 458 -19.80 6.36 -4.16
CA PHE A 458 -18.60 5.59 -4.52
C PHE A 458 -17.97 4.77 -3.38
N LEU A 459 -18.43 4.93 -2.13
CA LEU A 459 -17.89 4.18 -1.00
C LEU A 459 -17.88 2.65 -1.14
N PRO A 460 -18.92 2.01 -1.74
CA PRO A 460 -18.92 0.57 -1.96
C PRO A 460 -17.69 0.10 -2.74
N LEU A 461 -17.20 0.90 -3.70
CA LEU A 461 -16.02 0.57 -4.48
C LEU A 461 -14.77 0.49 -3.59
N GLY A 462 -14.50 1.53 -2.81
CA GLY A 462 -13.31 1.59 -1.97
C GLY A 462 -13.33 0.55 -0.84
N VAL A 463 -14.43 0.50 -0.08
CA VAL A 463 -14.59 -0.42 1.05
C VAL A 463 -14.61 -1.87 0.56
N GLY A 464 -15.33 -2.14 -0.53
CA GLY A 464 -15.45 -3.48 -1.08
C GLY A 464 -14.13 -4.03 -1.61
N VAL A 465 -13.26 -3.20 -2.23
CA VAL A 465 -11.92 -3.61 -2.65
C VAL A 465 -11.06 -4.03 -1.45
N VAL A 466 -11.11 -3.28 -0.34
CA VAL A 466 -10.35 -3.59 0.88
C VAL A 466 -10.85 -4.90 1.50
N ILE A 467 -12.17 -5.07 1.62
CA ILE A 467 -12.77 -6.30 2.15
C ILE A 467 -12.40 -7.48 1.26
N ALA A 468 -12.60 -7.35 -0.05
CA ALA A 468 -12.32 -8.40 -1.01
C ALA A 468 -10.84 -8.78 -1.01
N ALA A 469 -9.91 -7.83 -1.05
CA ALA A 469 -8.47 -8.11 -0.95
C ALA A 469 -8.11 -8.82 0.36
N THR A 470 -8.74 -8.46 1.48
CA THR A 470 -8.55 -9.13 2.77
C THR A 470 -9.02 -10.59 2.71
N VAL A 471 -10.18 -10.84 2.11
CA VAL A 471 -10.69 -12.21 1.90
C VAL A 471 -9.77 -12.97 0.95
N THR A 472 -9.34 -12.36 -0.15
CA THR A 472 -8.39 -12.93 -1.12
C THR A 472 -7.10 -13.37 -0.44
N SER A 473 -6.57 -12.58 0.50
CA SER A 473 -5.34 -12.92 1.23
C SER A 473 -5.42 -14.23 2.02
N ARG A 474 -6.63 -14.62 2.46
CA ARG A 474 -6.85 -15.85 3.23
C ARG A 474 -7.03 -17.07 2.33
N ILE A 475 -7.71 -16.90 1.19
CA ILE A 475 -8.00 -17.99 0.26
C ILE A 475 -6.83 -18.31 -0.68
N ILE A 476 -6.02 -17.31 -1.02
CA ILE A 476 -4.96 -17.44 -2.04
C ILE A 476 -3.92 -18.52 -1.69
N GLY A 477 -3.65 -18.73 -0.40
CA GLY A 477 -2.74 -19.78 0.06
C GLY A 477 -3.25 -21.20 -0.18
N ARG A 478 -4.56 -21.40 -0.37
CA ARG A 478 -5.17 -22.71 -0.60
C ARG A 478 -5.40 -23.02 -2.08
N ILE A 479 -5.89 -22.05 -2.85
CA ILE A 479 -6.31 -22.25 -4.25
C ILE A 479 -5.34 -21.65 -5.27
N GLY A 480 -4.25 -21.02 -4.80
CA GLY A 480 -3.29 -20.32 -5.64
C GLY A 480 -3.81 -18.98 -6.19
N PRO A 481 -2.96 -18.19 -6.87
CA PRO A 481 -3.31 -16.85 -7.34
C PRO A 481 -4.16 -16.84 -8.63
N ARG A 482 -4.11 -17.89 -9.45
CA ARG A 482 -4.76 -17.92 -10.77
C ARG A 482 -6.30 -17.95 -10.67
N VAL A 483 -6.86 -18.73 -9.74
CA VAL A 483 -8.32 -18.86 -9.58
C VAL A 483 -8.95 -17.53 -9.13
N PRO A 484 -8.46 -16.84 -8.08
CA PRO A 484 -8.95 -15.52 -7.72
C PRO A 484 -8.87 -14.52 -8.87
N ILE A 485 -7.77 -14.49 -9.63
CA ILE A 485 -7.62 -13.57 -10.77
C ILE A 485 -8.67 -13.85 -11.85
N ALA A 486 -8.88 -15.12 -12.22
CA ALA A 486 -9.85 -15.50 -13.25
C ALA A 486 -11.28 -15.17 -12.84
N LEU A 487 -11.66 -15.47 -11.59
CA LEU A 487 -12.95 -15.09 -11.04
C LEU A 487 -13.09 -13.56 -10.98
N GLY A 488 -12.07 -12.87 -10.50
CA GLY A 488 -12.04 -11.42 -10.41
C GLY A 488 -12.23 -10.75 -11.76
N ALA A 489 -11.59 -11.27 -12.81
CA ALA A 489 -11.76 -10.80 -14.19
C ALA A 489 -13.20 -10.89 -14.69
N ILE A 490 -13.84 -12.05 -14.50
CA ILE A 490 -15.25 -12.26 -14.86
C ILE A 490 -16.17 -11.34 -14.05
N VAL A 491 -15.89 -11.20 -12.75
CA VAL A 491 -16.66 -10.34 -11.84
C VAL A 491 -16.53 -8.87 -12.25
N VAL A 492 -15.33 -8.39 -12.59
CA VAL A 492 -15.14 -7.02 -13.11
C VAL A 492 -15.92 -6.82 -14.41
N ALA A 493 -15.82 -7.76 -15.36
CA ALA A 493 -16.56 -7.68 -16.62
C ALA A 493 -18.08 -7.67 -16.38
N GLY A 494 -18.60 -8.50 -15.46
CA GLY A 494 -20.01 -8.49 -15.10
C GLY A 494 -20.46 -7.17 -14.46
N GLY A 495 -19.63 -6.55 -13.64
CA GLY A 495 -19.89 -5.23 -13.07
C GLY A 495 -19.93 -4.11 -14.11
N LEU A 496 -19.02 -4.14 -15.09
CA LEU A 496 -19.01 -3.21 -16.22
C LEU A 496 -20.22 -3.40 -17.12
N LEU A 497 -20.58 -4.65 -17.43
CA LEU A 497 -21.76 -4.99 -18.22
C LEU A 497 -23.06 -4.56 -17.54
N TRP A 498 -23.09 -4.58 -16.20
CA TRP A 498 -24.22 -4.04 -15.46
C TRP A 498 -24.25 -2.51 -15.55
N LEU A 499 -23.11 -1.83 -15.37
CA LEU A 499 -23.03 -0.38 -15.55
C LEU A 499 -23.37 0.07 -16.99
N SER A 500 -23.12 -0.75 -18.01
CA SER A 500 -23.48 -0.41 -19.38
C SER A 500 -24.98 -0.36 -19.63
N ARG A 501 -25.80 -0.79 -18.66
CA ARG A 501 -27.27 -0.70 -18.71
C ARG A 501 -27.82 0.48 -17.94
N ILE A 502 -26.95 1.37 -17.45
CA ILE A 502 -27.39 2.57 -16.72
C ILE A 502 -28.17 3.48 -17.67
N GLY A 503 -29.34 3.93 -17.22
CA GLY A 503 -30.20 4.84 -17.96
C GLY A 503 -30.54 6.09 -17.15
N ASP A 504 -31.30 6.98 -17.76
CA ASP A 504 -31.61 8.32 -17.22
C ASP A 504 -32.41 8.30 -15.90
N HIS A 505 -33.07 7.18 -15.60
CA HIS A 505 -33.87 6.96 -14.37
C HIS A 505 -33.20 5.99 -13.40
N ALA A 506 -31.88 5.86 -13.46
CA ALA A 506 -31.10 4.98 -12.61
C ALA A 506 -31.37 5.20 -11.11
N THR A 507 -31.61 4.11 -10.39
CA THR A 507 -31.73 4.13 -8.92
C THR A 507 -30.39 3.80 -8.27
N TYR A 508 -30.17 4.34 -7.07
CA TYR A 508 -28.90 4.12 -6.36
C TYR A 508 -28.61 2.63 -6.10
N VAL A 509 -29.62 1.87 -5.68
CA VAL A 509 -29.40 0.49 -5.22
C VAL A 509 -29.09 -0.46 -6.39
N SER A 510 -29.89 -0.41 -7.45
CA SER A 510 -29.75 -1.31 -8.60
C SER A 510 -28.62 -0.90 -9.54
N ASP A 511 -28.47 0.40 -9.81
CA ASP A 511 -27.68 0.85 -10.97
C ASP A 511 -26.33 1.46 -10.57
N ILE A 512 -26.13 1.75 -9.28
CA ILE A 512 -24.88 2.31 -8.76
C ILE A 512 -24.25 1.36 -7.74
N PHE A 513 -24.95 1.09 -6.63
CA PHE A 513 -24.43 0.27 -5.54
C PHE A 513 -24.14 -1.17 -5.98
N GLY A 514 -25.08 -1.82 -6.67
CA GLY A 514 -24.93 -3.20 -7.16
C GLY A 514 -23.68 -3.38 -8.03
N PRO A 515 -23.55 -2.62 -9.14
CA PRO A 515 -22.37 -2.71 -10.01
C PRO A 515 -21.07 -2.34 -9.31
N LEU A 516 -21.06 -1.30 -8.46
CA LEU A 516 -19.85 -0.93 -7.70
C LEU A 516 -19.44 -2.01 -6.70
N ALA A 517 -20.41 -2.68 -6.05
CA ALA A 517 -20.13 -3.80 -5.15
C ALA A 517 -19.51 -4.97 -5.93
N ILE A 518 -20.06 -5.33 -7.09
CA ILE A 518 -19.49 -6.37 -7.96
C ILE A 518 -18.08 -5.99 -8.41
N LEU A 519 -17.88 -4.78 -8.95
CA LEU A 519 -16.57 -4.29 -9.38
C LEU A 519 -15.54 -4.33 -8.25
N SER A 520 -15.94 -3.92 -7.04
CA SER A 520 -15.06 -3.90 -5.87
C SER A 520 -14.54 -5.28 -5.49
N ILE A 521 -15.40 -6.30 -5.58
CA ILE A 521 -15.04 -7.70 -5.33
C ILE A 521 -14.05 -8.17 -6.39
N GLY A 522 -14.35 -7.92 -7.66
CA GLY A 522 -13.51 -8.31 -8.77
C GLY A 522 -12.12 -7.67 -8.71
N LEU A 523 -12.04 -6.36 -8.45
CA LEU A 523 -10.79 -5.64 -8.30
C LEU A 523 -9.97 -6.13 -7.09
N GLY A 524 -10.61 -6.41 -5.95
CA GLY A 524 -9.93 -6.98 -4.78
C GLY A 524 -9.32 -8.37 -5.06
N LEU A 525 -10.03 -9.20 -5.83
CA LEU A 525 -9.57 -10.51 -6.30
C LEU A 525 -8.40 -10.44 -7.30
N ILE A 526 -8.21 -9.31 -7.99
CA ILE A 526 -7.10 -9.10 -8.94
C ILE A 526 -5.90 -8.42 -8.26
N PHE A 527 -6.14 -7.40 -7.45
CA PHE A 527 -5.11 -6.47 -6.97
C PHE A 527 -4.06 -7.14 -6.10
N LEU A 528 -4.50 -7.95 -5.13
CA LEU A 528 -3.58 -8.62 -4.23
C LEU A 528 -2.78 -9.74 -4.93
N PRO A 529 -3.40 -10.68 -5.67
CA PRO A 529 -2.67 -11.73 -6.36
C PRO A 529 -1.66 -11.23 -7.40
N THR A 530 -2.02 -10.20 -8.17
CA THR A 530 -1.08 -9.60 -9.16
C THR A 530 0.14 -8.99 -8.48
N THR A 531 -0.06 -8.32 -7.34
CA THR A 531 1.04 -7.81 -6.49
C THR A 531 1.97 -8.94 -6.04
N LEU A 532 1.41 -10.05 -5.54
CA LEU A 532 2.19 -11.20 -5.10
C LEU A 532 2.96 -11.86 -6.25
N ILE A 533 2.32 -12.03 -7.42
CA ILE A 533 2.97 -12.61 -8.61
C ILE A 533 4.16 -11.76 -9.06
N ALA A 534 4.00 -10.44 -9.11
CA ALA A 534 5.06 -9.54 -9.59
C ALA A 534 6.33 -9.62 -8.73
N VAL A 535 6.17 -9.72 -7.42
CA VAL A 535 7.32 -9.80 -6.49
C VAL A 535 7.82 -11.23 -6.27
N SER A 536 7.04 -12.26 -6.61
CA SER A 536 7.44 -13.65 -6.45
C SER A 536 8.63 -14.01 -7.34
N GLY A 537 9.62 -14.71 -6.78
CA GLY A 537 10.84 -15.11 -7.49
C GLY A 537 11.79 -13.98 -7.88
N ALA A 538 11.46 -12.71 -7.59
CA ALA A 538 12.36 -11.59 -7.80
C ALA A 538 13.43 -11.53 -6.69
N ALA A 539 14.67 -11.22 -7.07
CA ALA A 539 15.75 -11.00 -6.13
C ALA A 539 15.36 -9.87 -5.15
N GLN A 540 15.86 -9.91 -3.91
CA GLN A 540 15.48 -8.96 -2.85
C GLN A 540 15.63 -7.48 -3.29
N HIS A 541 16.63 -7.18 -4.11
CA HIS A 541 16.88 -5.84 -4.65
C HIS A 541 15.97 -5.45 -5.84
N GLU A 542 15.32 -6.42 -6.50
CA GLU A 542 14.42 -6.21 -7.64
C GLU A 542 12.93 -6.17 -7.24
N ARG A 543 12.57 -6.64 -6.03
CA ARG A 543 11.16 -6.68 -5.57
C ARG A 543 10.49 -5.31 -5.60
N GLY A 544 11.21 -4.26 -5.19
CA GLY A 544 10.72 -2.88 -5.23
C GLY A 544 10.44 -2.42 -6.66
N LEU A 545 11.34 -2.75 -7.59
CA LEU A 545 11.20 -2.42 -9.00
C LEU A 545 10.03 -3.18 -9.66
N ALA A 546 9.88 -4.46 -9.37
CA ALA A 546 8.74 -5.25 -9.87
C ALA A 546 7.40 -4.69 -9.38
N SER A 547 7.31 -4.29 -8.10
CA SER A 547 6.12 -3.61 -7.57
C SER A 547 5.92 -2.20 -8.17
N ALA A 548 6.99 -1.50 -8.52
CA ALA A 548 6.92 -0.19 -9.15
C ALA A 548 6.38 -0.32 -10.58
N VAL A 549 6.85 -1.30 -11.36
CA VAL A 549 6.33 -1.59 -12.71
C VAL A 549 4.84 -1.91 -12.68
N LEU A 550 4.34 -2.64 -11.66
CA LEU A 550 2.89 -2.82 -11.49
C LEU A 550 2.12 -1.50 -11.35
N ASN A 551 2.63 -0.55 -10.56
CA ASN A 551 1.98 0.76 -10.39
C ASN A 551 2.05 1.57 -11.69
N VAL A 552 3.17 1.53 -12.39
CA VAL A 552 3.31 2.13 -13.73
C VAL A 552 2.28 1.54 -14.68
N SER A 553 2.15 0.22 -14.75
CA SER A 553 1.14 -0.46 -15.57
C SER A 553 -0.27 0.00 -15.22
N GLN A 554 -0.60 0.15 -13.94
CA GLN A 554 -1.90 0.66 -13.50
C GLN A 554 -2.16 2.09 -14.01
N GLN A 555 -1.21 3.00 -13.85
CA GLN A 555 -1.39 4.42 -14.20
C GLN A 555 -1.43 4.63 -15.71
N LEU A 556 -0.54 3.95 -16.45
CA LEU A 556 -0.53 3.98 -17.90
C LEU A 556 -1.80 3.33 -18.46
N GLY A 557 -2.17 2.16 -17.95
CA GLY A 557 -3.41 1.47 -18.32
C GLY A 557 -4.64 2.31 -18.03
N GLY A 558 -4.70 2.96 -16.88
CA GLY A 558 -5.73 3.92 -16.53
C GLY A 558 -5.86 5.05 -17.56
N SER A 559 -4.73 5.65 -17.94
CA SER A 559 -4.71 6.80 -18.85
C SER A 559 -5.08 6.43 -20.29
N ILE A 560 -4.51 5.35 -20.85
CA ILE A 560 -4.91 4.82 -22.16
C ILE A 560 -6.37 4.39 -22.14
N GLY A 561 -6.78 3.65 -21.11
CA GLY A 561 -8.12 3.11 -21.00
C GLY A 561 -9.17 4.21 -20.97
N LEU A 562 -8.94 5.24 -20.15
CA LEU A 562 -9.81 6.41 -20.11
C LEU A 562 -9.84 7.12 -21.46
N ALA A 563 -8.69 7.34 -22.11
CA ALA A 563 -8.65 8.00 -23.42
C ALA A 563 -9.39 7.22 -24.51
N VAL A 564 -9.19 5.89 -24.60
CA VAL A 564 -9.88 5.04 -25.60
C VAL A 564 -11.38 5.04 -25.35
N LEU A 565 -11.81 4.80 -24.11
CA LEU A 565 -13.23 4.76 -23.76
C LEU A 565 -13.87 6.15 -23.83
N GLY A 566 -13.13 7.20 -23.56
CA GLY A 566 -13.53 8.60 -23.68
C GLY A 566 -13.76 9.00 -25.12
N THR A 567 -12.85 8.61 -26.02
CA THR A 567 -13.02 8.78 -27.47
C THR A 567 -14.26 8.07 -27.99
N VAL A 568 -14.52 6.85 -27.51
CA VAL A 568 -15.77 6.12 -27.83
C VAL A 568 -16.99 6.90 -27.31
N ALA A 569 -17.00 7.27 -26.03
CA ALA A 569 -18.11 7.96 -25.40
C ALA A 569 -18.43 9.29 -26.11
N ALA A 570 -17.41 10.07 -26.42
CA ALA A 570 -17.53 11.35 -27.10
C ALA A 570 -18.07 11.19 -28.54
N ASN A 571 -17.59 10.20 -29.29
CA ASN A 571 -18.07 9.93 -30.64
C ASN A 571 -19.54 9.47 -30.65
N VAL A 572 -19.93 8.60 -29.72
CA VAL A 572 -21.33 8.14 -29.57
C VAL A 572 -22.22 9.29 -29.10
N THR A 573 -21.76 10.13 -28.17
CA THR A 573 -22.51 11.31 -27.73
C THR A 573 -22.73 12.27 -28.90
N LYS A 574 -21.67 12.55 -29.69
CA LYS A 574 -21.74 13.42 -30.88
C LYS A 574 -22.71 12.88 -31.92
N SER A 575 -22.69 11.58 -32.22
CA SER A 575 -23.57 10.98 -33.22
C SER A 575 -25.05 11.03 -32.83
N ASN A 576 -25.36 10.85 -31.53
CA ASN A 576 -26.72 10.94 -31.00
C ASN A 576 -27.26 12.37 -30.93
N LEU A 577 -26.40 13.39 -31.06
CA LEU A 577 -26.80 14.79 -31.10
C LEU A 577 -26.95 15.34 -32.53
N VAL A 578 -26.60 14.56 -33.55
CA VAL A 578 -26.76 14.97 -34.95
C VAL A 578 -28.25 15.16 -35.26
N ASN A 579 -28.62 16.32 -35.79
CA ASN A 579 -30.00 16.73 -36.11
C ASN A 579 -30.95 16.81 -34.89
N VAL A 580 -30.44 16.76 -33.67
CA VAL A 580 -31.23 16.95 -32.45
C VAL A 580 -31.05 18.37 -31.94
N ARG A 581 -32.15 19.01 -31.51
CA ARG A 581 -32.06 20.33 -30.88
C ARG A 581 -31.29 20.22 -29.56
N PRO A 582 -30.22 21.00 -29.33
CA PRO A 582 -29.40 20.90 -28.12
C PRO A 582 -30.16 21.46 -26.93
N THR A 583 -30.94 20.60 -26.27
CA THR A 583 -31.55 20.85 -24.97
C THR A 583 -30.72 20.14 -23.89
N HIS A 584 -30.78 20.62 -22.64
CA HIS A 584 -30.09 19.96 -21.53
C HIS A 584 -30.47 18.48 -21.39
N ALA A 585 -31.74 18.14 -21.60
CA ALA A 585 -32.20 16.76 -21.57
C ALA A 585 -31.61 15.92 -22.72
N ALA A 586 -31.59 16.45 -23.95
CA ALA A 586 -31.01 15.75 -25.10
C ALA A 586 -29.49 15.50 -24.92
N ILE A 587 -28.76 16.48 -24.40
CA ILE A 587 -27.32 16.35 -24.12
C ILE A 587 -27.09 15.30 -23.03
N SER A 588 -27.83 15.35 -21.92
CA SER A 588 -27.67 14.40 -20.82
C SER A 588 -28.00 12.96 -21.23
N HIS A 589 -29.02 12.78 -22.06
CA HIS A 589 -29.39 11.48 -22.62
C HIS A 589 -28.29 10.94 -23.55
N ALA A 590 -27.79 11.78 -24.47
CA ALA A 590 -26.71 11.40 -25.39
C ALA A 590 -25.41 11.06 -24.64
N GLU A 591 -25.06 11.82 -23.59
CA GLU A 591 -23.92 11.53 -22.73
C GLU A 591 -24.09 10.19 -22.00
N THR A 592 -25.30 9.91 -21.49
CA THR A 592 -25.60 8.63 -20.82
C THR A 592 -25.42 7.45 -21.77
N ILE A 593 -25.91 7.56 -23.00
CA ILE A 593 -25.69 6.54 -24.04
C ILE A 593 -24.20 6.39 -24.33
N GLY A 594 -23.47 7.50 -24.51
CA GLY A 594 -22.03 7.48 -24.76
C GLY A 594 -21.25 6.77 -23.65
N PHE A 595 -21.54 7.08 -22.39
CA PHE A 595 -20.90 6.44 -21.24
C PHE A 595 -21.32 4.97 -21.08
N ALA A 596 -22.58 4.63 -21.32
CA ALA A 596 -23.07 3.26 -21.32
C ALA A 596 -22.34 2.40 -22.37
N THR A 597 -22.21 2.91 -23.61
CA THR A 597 -21.44 2.25 -24.67
C THR A 597 -19.95 2.14 -24.31
N ALA A 598 -19.38 3.14 -23.64
CA ALA A 598 -18.01 3.04 -23.14
C ALA A 598 -17.85 1.94 -22.09
N PHE A 599 -18.83 1.70 -21.21
CA PHE A 599 -18.80 0.55 -20.30
C PHE A 599 -18.98 -0.80 -21.02
N GLU A 600 -19.79 -0.84 -22.09
CA GLU A 600 -19.94 -2.04 -22.91
C GLU A 600 -18.64 -2.41 -23.63
N ILE A 601 -18.02 -1.45 -24.33
CA ILE A 601 -16.70 -1.65 -24.96
C ILE A 601 -15.64 -1.94 -23.90
N GLY A 602 -15.69 -1.26 -22.75
CA GLY A 602 -14.84 -1.55 -21.59
C GLY A 602 -14.97 -3.00 -21.12
N THR A 603 -16.17 -3.57 -21.13
CA THR A 603 -16.42 -4.99 -20.82
C THR A 603 -15.70 -5.90 -21.81
N LEU A 604 -15.80 -5.63 -23.11
CA LEU A 604 -15.12 -6.41 -24.15
C LEU A 604 -13.59 -6.32 -24.02
N ILE A 605 -13.06 -5.11 -23.81
CA ILE A 605 -11.63 -4.87 -23.58
C ILE A 605 -11.17 -5.60 -22.32
N ALA A 606 -11.94 -5.55 -21.24
CA ALA A 606 -11.65 -6.25 -20.00
C ALA A 606 -11.61 -7.77 -20.22
N LEU A 607 -12.63 -8.35 -20.85
CA LEU A 607 -12.68 -9.78 -21.14
C LEU A 607 -11.49 -10.23 -22.02
N ALA A 608 -11.21 -9.51 -23.10
CA ALA A 608 -10.09 -9.82 -23.99
C ALA A 608 -8.74 -9.67 -23.28
N GLY A 609 -8.52 -8.55 -22.60
CA GLY A 609 -7.29 -8.27 -21.87
C GLY A 609 -7.06 -9.26 -20.72
N PHE A 610 -8.10 -9.62 -19.98
CA PHE A 610 -8.01 -10.63 -18.93
C PHE A 610 -7.79 -12.03 -19.49
N ALA A 611 -8.44 -12.41 -20.59
CA ALA A 611 -8.21 -13.69 -21.25
C ALA A 611 -6.74 -13.80 -21.71
N ILE A 612 -6.24 -12.79 -22.42
CA ILE A 612 -4.83 -12.74 -22.86
C ILE A 612 -3.92 -12.85 -21.64
N ALA A 613 -4.11 -12.03 -20.62
CA ALA A 613 -3.25 -12.05 -19.44
C ALA A 613 -3.30 -13.39 -18.66
N LEU A 614 -4.46 -14.05 -18.59
CA LEU A 614 -4.62 -15.37 -17.99
C LEU A 614 -3.93 -16.48 -18.79
N LEU A 615 -3.82 -16.35 -20.11
CA LEU A 615 -3.02 -17.27 -20.94
C LEU A 615 -1.52 -17.16 -20.63
N PHE A 616 -1.04 -15.96 -20.24
CA PHE A 616 0.34 -15.76 -19.81
C PHE A 616 0.62 -16.28 -18.40
N ILE A 617 -0.34 -16.21 -17.48
CA ILE A 617 -0.20 -16.71 -16.10
C ILE A 617 -0.36 -18.24 -16.06
N ARG A 618 0.76 -18.96 -16.13
CA ARG A 618 0.81 -20.43 -16.03
C ARG A 618 0.90 -20.96 -14.60
N ALA A 619 0.84 -20.09 -13.59
CA ALA A 619 1.07 -20.47 -12.19
C ALA A 619 0.16 -21.63 -11.72
N ARG A 620 0.73 -22.84 -11.73
CA ARG A 620 0.31 -23.98 -10.91
C ARG A 620 0.60 -23.61 -9.46
N SER A 621 -0.27 -24.01 -8.54
CA SER A 621 -0.02 -23.89 -7.09
C SER A 621 1.39 -24.41 -6.80
N GLN A 622 2.35 -23.50 -6.57
CA GLN A 622 3.53 -23.88 -5.84
C GLN A 622 3.01 -24.16 -4.44
N LYS A 623 2.80 -25.45 -4.14
CA LYS A 623 2.84 -25.96 -2.77
C LYS A 623 3.97 -25.21 -2.11
N THR A 624 3.62 -24.25 -1.28
CA THR A 624 4.59 -23.40 -0.63
C THR A 624 5.45 -24.35 0.18
N ALA A 625 6.76 -24.21 0.00
CA ALA A 625 7.87 -24.36 0.94
C ALA A 625 7.54 -24.08 2.44
N ALA A 626 6.44 -24.65 2.93
CA ALA A 626 6.00 -24.73 4.31
C ALA A 626 6.21 -26.15 4.87
N GLU A 627 6.56 -27.12 4.01
CA GLU A 627 7.05 -28.48 4.37
C GLU A 627 8.59 -28.54 4.51
N ALA A 628 9.31 -27.42 4.43
CA ALA A 628 10.77 -27.37 4.64
C ALA A 628 11.17 -26.81 6.01
N LEU A 629 10.28 -26.88 7.00
CA LEU A 629 10.67 -26.93 8.41
C LEU A 629 10.37 -28.36 8.87
N PRO A 630 11.35 -29.11 9.40
CA PRO A 630 11.05 -30.39 10.01
C PRO A 630 10.01 -30.18 11.10
N GLU A 631 8.92 -30.94 11.03
CA GLU A 631 8.01 -31.14 12.15
C GLU A 631 8.86 -31.54 13.37
N ALA A 632 8.95 -30.65 14.35
CA ALA A 632 9.29 -31.02 15.70
C ALA A 632 7.98 -31.39 16.39
N ALA A 633 7.87 -32.68 16.69
CA ALA A 633 6.76 -33.37 17.36
C ALA A 633 6.31 -32.73 18.69
#